data_AF-A0A925ME74-F1
#
_entry.id   AF-A0A925ME74-F1
#
_cell.length_a   1.000
_cell.length_b   1.000
_cell.length_c   1.000
_cell.angle_alpha   90.00
_cell.angle_beta   90.00
_cell.angle_gamma   90.00
#
_symmetry.space_group_name_H-M   'P 1'
#
loop_
_entity.id
_entity.type
_entity.pdbx_description
1 polymer ?
#
loop_
_entity_poly.entity_id
_entity_poly.type
_entity_poly.pdbx_seq_one_letter_code
_entity_poly.pdbx_strand_id
1 'polypeptide(L)'
;MGDSDPAHVDFDSSAHTGPYVIGIGASAGGLEALQHFFDNLAADTEMAFVVVQHLSPDFKSLMDELLGRHTELPIHLVEDAMLVEPGHVYLIPPKKEMIISGGRLLLSERDRQQELTLPIDVFFRSLAQDRGPRAVAIVLSGSGSDGSRGICDVHAAGGLVLVQDMNTA
;
A
#
# COMPACT_ATOMS: atom_id res chain seq x y z
N MET A 1 51.06 -6.06 -16.36
CA MET A 1 50.14 -7.00 -17.02
C MET A 1 49.63 -7.92 -15.92
N GLY A 2 48.57 -7.61 -15.18
CA GLY A 2 47.38 -6.87 -15.55
C GLY A 2 46.23 -7.87 -15.55
N ASP A 3 45.70 -8.14 -14.37
CA ASP A 3 44.27 -8.40 -14.21
C ASP A 3 43.90 -8.14 -12.74
N SER A 4 43.43 -6.93 -12.51
CA SER A 4 42.78 -6.52 -11.26
C SER A 4 41.34 -6.99 -11.35
N ASP A 5 41.01 -8.00 -10.56
CA ASP A 5 39.67 -8.54 -10.32
C ASP A 5 38.70 -7.38 -10.03
N PRO A 6 37.59 -7.22 -10.79
CA PRO A 6 36.69 -6.10 -10.60
C PRO A 6 35.92 -6.31 -9.30
N ALA A 7 36.13 -5.38 -8.36
CA ALA A 7 35.32 -5.07 -7.20
C ALA A 7 34.04 -5.93 -7.07
N HIS A 8 34.07 -6.87 -6.14
CA HIS A 8 32.86 -7.30 -5.45
C HIS A 8 32.19 -6.06 -4.88
N VAL A 9 31.16 -5.58 -5.57
CA VAL A 9 30.27 -4.55 -5.05
C VAL A 9 29.37 -5.27 -4.06
N ASP A 10 29.74 -5.21 -2.79
CA ASP A 10 28.85 -5.59 -1.70
C ASP A 10 27.63 -4.66 -1.77
N PHE A 11 26.53 -5.15 -2.31
CA PHE A 11 25.23 -4.52 -2.13
C PHE A 11 24.93 -4.63 -0.64
N ASP A 12 25.10 -3.53 0.08
CA ASP A 12 24.67 -3.39 1.47
C ASP A 12 23.17 -3.69 1.55
N SER A 13 22.83 -4.91 1.94
CA SER A 13 21.48 -5.43 2.05
C SER A 13 20.78 -4.97 3.34
N SER A 14 21.31 -3.97 4.04
CA SER A 14 20.88 -3.63 5.41
C SER A 14 19.91 -2.43 5.52
N ALA A 15 19.53 -1.77 4.44
CA ALA A 15 18.71 -0.56 4.53
C ALA A 15 17.18 -0.79 4.69
N HIS A 16 16.67 -2.01 4.47
CA HIS A 16 15.23 -2.30 4.58
C HIS A 16 15.00 -3.52 5.48
N THR A 17 15.17 -3.32 6.78
CA THR A 17 14.77 -4.29 7.81
C THR A 17 13.28 -4.10 8.13
N GLY A 18 12.51 -5.19 8.19
CA GLY A 18 11.06 -5.16 8.45
C GLY A 18 10.22 -5.96 7.45
N PRO A 19 8.93 -6.18 7.70
CA PRO A 19 8.09 -7.03 6.84
C PRO A 19 7.90 -6.43 5.45
N TYR A 20 7.43 -7.26 4.51
CA TYR A 20 6.84 -6.74 3.28
C TYR A 20 5.60 -5.93 3.63
N VAL A 21 5.47 -4.75 3.02
CA VAL A 21 4.28 -3.90 3.16
C VAL A 21 3.63 -3.77 1.80
N ILE A 22 2.38 -4.21 1.73
CA ILE A 22 1.57 -4.27 0.52
C ILE A 22 0.63 -3.09 0.57
N GLY A 23 0.91 -2.06 -0.22
CA GLY A 23 -0.03 -0.98 -0.48
C GLY A 23 -1.05 -1.40 -1.52
N ILE A 24 -2.33 -1.35 -1.19
CA ILE A 24 -3.43 -1.67 -2.11
C ILE A 24 -4.22 -0.40 -2.41
N GLY A 25 -4.18 0.04 -3.66
CA GLY A 25 -4.95 1.17 -4.18
C GLY A 25 -6.24 0.71 -4.84
N ALA A 26 -7.38 1.27 -4.44
CA ALA A 26 -8.68 0.96 -5.03
C ALA A 26 -9.62 2.18 -5.05
N SER A 27 -10.62 2.18 -5.92
CA SER A 27 -11.59 3.29 -6.04
C SER A 27 -13.01 2.73 -6.28
N ALA A 28 -13.77 3.28 -7.22
CA ALA A 28 -15.09 2.79 -7.60
C ALA A 28 -15.02 1.33 -8.08
N GLY A 29 -15.88 0.46 -7.53
CA GLY A 29 -15.86 -0.99 -7.80
C GLY A 29 -14.81 -1.77 -7.01
N GLY A 30 -13.90 -1.09 -6.32
CA GLY A 30 -12.76 -1.72 -5.64
C GLY A 30 -13.10 -2.62 -4.45
N LEU A 31 -14.31 -2.54 -3.88
CA LEU A 31 -14.70 -3.37 -2.74
C LEU A 31 -14.76 -4.86 -3.12
N GLU A 32 -15.39 -5.21 -4.24
CA GLU A 32 -15.50 -6.60 -4.69
C GLU A 32 -14.11 -7.17 -5.01
N ALA A 33 -13.24 -6.37 -5.64
CA ALA A 33 -11.87 -6.73 -5.90
C ALA A 33 -11.07 -6.97 -4.60
N LEU A 34 -11.26 -6.13 -3.58
CA LEU A 34 -10.65 -6.31 -2.26
C LEU A 34 -11.17 -7.58 -1.57
N GLN A 35 -12.49 -7.82 -1.60
CA GLN A 35 -13.09 -9.04 -1.03
C GLN A 35 -12.50 -10.29 -1.68
N HIS A 36 -12.49 -10.35 -3.01
CA HIS A 36 -11.92 -11.46 -3.76
C HIS A 36 -10.41 -11.64 -3.48
N PHE A 37 -9.67 -10.54 -3.33
CA PHE A 37 -8.25 -10.60 -2.94
C PHE A 37 -8.09 -11.24 -1.56
N PHE A 38 -8.84 -10.78 -0.56
CA PHE A 38 -8.72 -11.25 0.82
C PHE A 38 -9.28 -12.67 1.02
N ASP A 39 -10.32 -13.06 0.30
CA ASP A 39 -10.86 -14.45 0.32
C ASP A 39 -9.83 -15.50 -0.10
N ASN A 40 -8.85 -15.10 -0.91
CA ASN A 40 -7.80 -15.96 -1.43
C ASN A 40 -6.44 -15.75 -0.74
N LEU A 41 -6.39 -14.92 0.31
CA LEU A 41 -5.18 -14.65 1.06
C LEU A 41 -5.02 -15.65 2.21
N ALA A 42 -3.84 -16.24 2.34
CA ALA A 42 -3.52 -17.12 3.46
C ALA A 42 -3.43 -16.33 4.78
N ALA A 43 -4.08 -16.83 5.83
CA ALA A 43 -4.13 -16.19 7.14
C ALA A 43 -2.78 -16.18 7.89
N ASP A 44 -1.85 -17.06 7.53
CA ASP A 44 -0.51 -17.19 8.13
C ASP A 44 0.56 -16.32 7.44
N THR A 45 0.13 -15.36 6.61
CA THR A 45 1.04 -14.44 5.93
C THR A 45 1.79 -13.53 6.90
N GLU A 46 3.11 -13.43 6.74
CA GLU A 46 3.96 -12.48 7.48
C GLU A 46 4.03 -11.09 6.82
N MET A 47 3.06 -10.79 5.96
CA MET A 47 2.96 -9.52 5.22
C MET A 47 1.97 -8.57 5.88
N ALA A 48 2.22 -7.26 5.78
CA ALA A 48 1.29 -6.23 6.24
C ALA A 48 0.57 -5.58 5.06
N PHE A 49 -0.74 -5.33 5.18
CA PHE A 49 -1.56 -4.80 4.10
C PHE A 49 -2.07 -3.41 4.46
N VAL A 50 -1.88 -2.43 3.58
CA VAL A 50 -2.36 -1.06 3.77
C VAL A 50 -3.28 -0.72 2.61
N VAL A 51 -4.58 -0.63 2.89
CA VAL A 51 -5.61 -0.35 1.89
C VAL A 51 -5.85 1.16 1.86
N VAL A 52 -5.52 1.76 0.72
CA VAL A 52 -5.78 3.16 0.40
C VAL A 52 -6.90 3.21 -0.61
N GLN A 53 -8.08 3.60 -0.15
CA GLN A 53 -9.25 3.70 -1.00
C GLN A 53 -9.71 5.14 -1.19
N HIS A 54 -10.11 5.47 -2.41
CA HIS A 54 -10.92 6.65 -2.67
C HIS A 54 -12.33 6.47 -2.10
N LEU A 55 -12.47 6.78 -0.82
CA LEU A 55 -13.76 6.78 -0.14
C LEU A 55 -14.51 8.08 -0.40
N SER A 56 -15.81 7.97 -0.70
CA SER A 56 -16.70 9.13 -0.62
C SER A 56 -16.72 9.64 0.84
N PRO A 57 -16.48 10.93 1.08
CA PRO A 57 -16.37 11.51 2.43
C PRO A 57 -17.67 11.46 3.25
N ASP A 58 -18.79 11.07 2.61
CA ASP A 58 -20.14 11.08 3.18
C ASP A 58 -20.61 9.71 3.67
N PHE A 59 -19.85 8.64 3.41
CA PHE A 59 -20.15 7.32 3.94
C PHE A 59 -19.32 7.06 5.21
N LYS A 60 -19.98 6.71 6.32
CA LYS A 60 -19.28 5.99 7.39
C LYS A 60 -18.71 4.73 6.75
N SER A 61 -17.39 4.63 6.73
CA SER A 61 -16.71 3.50 6.13
C SER A 61 -17.11 2.25 6.93
N LEU A 62 -17.97 1.41 6.36
CA LEU A 62 -18.25 0.06 6.84
C LEU A 62 -17.20 -0.92 6.30
N MET A 63 -16.06 -0.41 5.81
CA MET A 63 -15.06 -1.21 5.09
C MET A 63 -14.40 -2.23 6.00
N ASP A 64 -14.19 -1.89 7.26
CA ASP A 64 -13.71 -2.80 8.29
C ASP A 64 -14.70 -3.97 8.50
N GLU A 65 -15.99 -3.68 8.65
CA GLU A 65 -17.02 -4.72 8.78
C GLU A 65 -17.21 -5.55 7.51
N LEU A 66 -17.12 -4.92 6.35
CA LEU A 66 -17.32 -5.55 5.05
C LEU A 66 -16.14 -6.43 4.67
N LEU A 67 -14.89 -5.99 4.88
CA LEU A 67 -13.70 -6.79 4.62
C LEU A 67 -13.45 -7.82 5.72
N GLY A 68 -13.83 -7.56 6.97
CA GLY A 68 -13.67 -8.49 8.08
C GLY A 68 -14.45 -9.80 7.94
N ARG A 69 -15.34 -9.90 6.94
CA ARG A 69 -16.03 -11.15 6.57
C ARG A 69 -15.23 -12.03 5.60
N HIS A 70 -14.17 -11.48 5.00
CA HIS A 70 -13.38 -12.08 3.93
C HIS A 70 -11.91 -12.29 4.33
N THR A 71 -11.54 -12.02 5.58
CA THR A 71 -10.20 -12.29 6.09
C THR A 71 -10.23 -12.61 7.57
N GLU A 72 -9.30 -13.45 8.01
CA GLU A 72 -9.03 -13.72 9.43
C GLU A 72 -8.00 -12.74 10.01
N LEU A 73 -7.34 -11.93 9.17
CA LEU A 73 -6.36 -10.94 9.62
C LEU A 73 -7.05 -9.81 10.39
N PRO A 74 -6.48 -9.35 11.52
CA PRO A 74 -6.94 -8.17 12.22
C PRO A 74 -6.97 -6.94 11.30
N ILE A 75 -8.10 -6.24 11.30
CA ILE A 75 -8.31 -5.00 10.53
C ILE A 75 -8.28 -3.80 11.48
N HIS A 76 -7.49 -2.80 11.12
CA HIS A 76 -7.30 -1.58 11.89
C HIS A 76 -7.66 -0.35 11.07
N LEU A 77 -8.55 0.48 11.59
CA LEU A 77 -8.63 1.86 11.13
C LEU A 77 -7.39 2.59 11.63
N VAL A 78 -6.62 3.17 10.71
CA VAL A 78 -5.32 3.75 11.06
C VAL A 78 -5.50 4.94 12.00
N GLU A 79 -4.71 4.94 13.07
CA GLU A 79 -4.46 6.09 13.94
C GLU A 79 -3.07 6.67 13.63
N ASP A 80 -2.87 7.95 13.95
CA ASP A 80 -1.60 8.61 13.65
C ASP A 80 -0.41 7.94 14.36
N ALA A 81 0.70 7.81 13.63
CA ALA A 81 1.94 7.16 14.05
C ALA A 81 1.84 5.67 14.44
N MET A 82 0.78 4.98 14.00
CA MET A 82 0.58 3.55 14.19
C MET A 82 1.70 2.74 13.52
N LEU A 83 2.29 1.78 14.26
CA LEU A 83 3.33 0.90 13.73
C LEU A 83 2.70 -0.15 12.80
N VAL A 84 3.34 -0.41 11.67
CA VAL A 84 2.93 -1.48 10.74
C VAL A 84 3.52 -2.81 11.21
N GLU A 85 2.62 -3.74 11.54
CA GLU A 85 2.94 -5.10 12.01
C GLU A 85 2.56 -6.14 10.95
N PRO A 86 3.34 -7.22 10.80
CA PRO A 86 3.02 -8.31 9.87
C PRO A 86 1.71 -9.02 10.26
N GLY A 87 0.97 -9.53 9.29
CA GLY A 87 -0.29 -10.24 9.52
C GLY A 87 -1.46 -9.31 9.88
N HIS A 88 -1.39 -8.03 9.51
CA HIS A 88 -2.41 -7.03 9.84
C HIS A 88 -2.86 -6.28 8.58
N VAL A 89 -4.11 -5.83 8.58
CA VAL A 89 -4.71 -4.99 7.54
C VAL A 89 -4.99 -3.61 8.11
N TYR A 90 -4.55 -2.57 7.41
CA TYR A 90 -4.69 -1.17 7.80
C TYR A 90 -5.55 -0.43 6.79
N LEU A 91 -6.60 0.24 7.26
CA LEU A 91 -7.52 1.02 6.43
C LEU A 91 -7.31 2.51 6.67
N ILE A 92 -7.12 3.27 5.59
CA ILE A 92 -7.06 4.73 5.68
C ILE A 92 -8.40 5.31 6.20
N PRO A 93 -8.39 6.18 7.22
CA PRO A 93 -9.59 6.88 7.66
C PRO A 93 -10.09 7.92 6.63
N PRO A 94 -11.40 8.22 6.62
CA PRO A 94 -11.97 9.18 5.68
C PRO A 94 -11.39 10.59 5.92
N LYS A 95 -11.26 11.36 4.83
CA LYS A 95 -10.80 12.77 4.84
C LYS A 95 -9.36 12.97 5.31
N LYS A 96 -8.56 11.91 5.38
CA LYS A 96 -7.13 11.96 5.69
C LYS A 96 -6.29 11.67 4.46
N GLU A 97 -5.06 12.13 4.51
CA GLU A 97 -3.96 11.59 3.72
C GLU A 97 -3.09 10.72 4.63
N MET A 98 -2.40 9.76 4.03
CA MET A 98 -1.58 8.81 4.75
C MET A 98 -0.29 8.54 4.00
N ILE A 99 0.81 8.51 4.76
CA ILE A 99 2.13 8.08 4.29
C ILE A 99 2.68 7.02 5.25
N ILE A 100 3.71 6.29 4.82
CA ILE A 100 4.52 5.46 5.70
C ILE A 100 5.93 6.05 5.85
N SER A 101 6.45 6.05 7.08
CA SER A 101 7.82 6.48 7.39
C SER A 101 8.32 5.84 8.69
N GLY A 102 9.53 5.28 8.65
CA GLY A 102 10.10 4.53 9.77
C GLY A 102 9.23 3.33 10.15
N GLY A 103 8.53 2.74 9.18
CA GLY A 103 7.56 1.67 9.40
C GLY A 103 6.27 2.08 10.13
N ARG A 104 5.97 3.37 10.25
CA ARG A 104 4.75 3.90 10.87
C ARG A 104 3.86 4.58 9.84
N LEU A 105 2.54 4.42 9.99
CA LEU A 105 1.55 5.14 9.21
C LEU A 105 1.31 6.51 9.85
N LEU A 106 1.56 7.56 9.08
CA LEU A 106 1.42 8.95 9.51
C LEU A 106 0.23 9.58 8.80
N LEU A 107 -0.66 10.22 9.56
CA LEU A 107 -1.87 10.83 9.04
C LEU A 107 -1.76 12.35 9.03
N SER A 108 -2.20 12.95 7.93
CA SER A 108 -2.42 14.40 7.83
C SER A 108 -3.86 14.69 7.44
N GLU A 109 -4.33 15.88 7.81
CA GLU A 109 -5.60 16.37 7.27
C GLU A 109 -5.47 16.53 5.76
N ARG A 110 -6.50 16.09 5.03
CA ARG A 110 -6.56 16.32 3.60
C ARG A 110 -6.78 17.82 3.34
N ASP A 111 -5.91 18.43 2.54
CA ASP A 111 -6.07 19.82 2.15
C ASP A 111 -7.33 19.97 1.29
N ARG A 112 -8.34 20.63 1.86
CA ARG A 112 -9.62 20.88 1.19
C ARG A 112 -9.50 21.88 0.03
N GLN A 113 -8.38 22.57 -0.10
CA GLN A 113 -8.11 23.52 -1.17
C GLN A 113 -7.50 22.87 -2.42
N GLN A 114 -7.00 21.63 -2.32
CA GLN A 114 -6.55 20.87 -3.48
C GLN A 114 -7.72 20.19 -4.18
N GLU A 115 -8.00 20.60 -5.42
CA GLU A 115 -9.06 20.01 -6.26
C GLU A 115 -8.77 18.56 -6.69
N LEU A 116 -7.49 18.15 -6.67
CA LEU A 116 -7.03 16.81 -7.05
C LEU A 116 -6.10 16.27 -5.97
N THR A 117 -6.61 15.36 -5.14
CA THR A 117 -5.75 14.57 -4.25
C THR A 117 -5.56 13.20 -4.86
N LEU A 118 -4.31 12.74 -4.90
CA LEU A 118 -3.92 11.42 -5.39
C LEU A 118 -3.35 10.60 -4.21
N PRO A 119 -4.18 10.23 -3.22
CA PRO A 119 -3.73 9.56 -2.00
C PRO A 119 -3.05 8.22 -2.27
N ILE A 120 -3.42 7.49 -3.34
CA ILE A 120 -2.75 6.23 -3.69
C ILE A 120 -1.33 6.53 -4.17
N ASP A 121 -1.14 7.51 -5.06
CA ASP A 121 0.19 7.96 -5.51
C ASP A 121 1.04 8.44 -4.32
N VAL A 122 0.45 9.25 -3.43
CA VAL A 122 1.14 9.77 -2.23
C VAL A 122 1.62 8.63 -1.33
N PHE A 123 0.73 7.67 -1.05
CA PHE A 123 1.08 6.53 -0.20
C PHE A 123 2.14 5.65 -0.86
N PHE A 124 1.96 5.25 -2.12
CA PHE A 124 2.90 4.40 -2.84
C PHE A 124 4.29 5.02 -2.95
N ARG A 125 4.39 6.32 -3.18
CA ARG A 125 5.67 7.03 -3.18
C ARG A 125 6.38 6.92 -1.81
N SER A 126 5.66 7.14 -0.71
CA SER A 126 6.23 6.99 0.63
C SER A 126 6.59 5.54 0.96
N LEU A 127 5.79 4.59 0.48
CA LEU A 127 6.04 3.16 0.62
C LEU A 127 7.33 2.73 -0.08
N ALA A 128 7.54 3.22 -1.31
CA ALA A 128 8.77 3.00 -2.06
C ALA A 128 10.00 3.52 -1.30
N GLN A 129 9.90 4.71 -0.70
CA GLN A 129 10.98 5.33 0.07
C GLN A 129 11.29 4.58 1.37
N ASP A 130 10.26 4.12 2.09
CA ASP A 130 10.42 3.45 3.38
C ASP A 130 10.87 1.99 3.23
N ARG A 131 10.29 1.25 2.27
CA ARG A 131 10.46 -0.21 2.16
C ARG A 131 11.32 -0.68 0.99
N GLY A 132 11.59 0.17 0.01
CA GLY A 132 12.46 -0.17 -1.13
C GLY A 132 12.05 -1.50 -1.77
N PRO A 133 12.96 -2.50 -1.87
CA PRO A 133 12.64 -3.82 -2.42
C PRO A 133 11.56 -4.62 -1.67
N ARG A 134 11.22 -4.23 -0.44
CA ARG A 134 10.12 -4.83 0.35
C ARG A 134 8.78 -4.12 0.17
N ALA A 135 8.71 -3.10 -0.68
CA ALA A 135 7.47 -2.46 -1.09
C ALA A 135 6.75 -3.31 -2.14
N VAL A 136 5.44 -3.52 -1.95
CA VAL A 136 4.56 -4.08 -2.97
C VAL A 136 3.40 -3.11 -3.20
N ALA A 137 3.16 -2.73 -4.45
CA ALA A 137 1.99 -1.96 -4.84
C ALA A 137 1.02 -2.82 -5.64
N ILE A 138 -0.24 -2.86 -5.20
CA ILE A 138 -1.34 -3.51 -5.90
C ILE A 138 -2.35 -2.44 -6.30
N VAL A 139 -2.65 -2.35 -7.59
CA VAL A 139 -3.72 -1.49 -8.10
C VAL A 139 -4.91 -2.35 -8.50
N LEU A 140 -6.04 -2.12 -7.85
CA LEU A 140 -7.32 -2.78 -8.11
C LEU A 140 -8.31 -1.84 -8.82
N SER A 141 -9.50 -2.36 -9.15
CA SER A 141 -10.58 -1.67 -9.83
C SER A 141 -10.80 -0.24 -9.32
N GLY A 142 -10.86 0.68 -10.27
CA GLY A 142 -11.01 2.09 -10.00
C GLY A 142 -11.11 2.92 -11.28
N SER A 143 -11.54 4.17 -11.12
CA SER A 143 -11.54 5.17 -12.18
C SER A 143 -10.49 6.25 -11.91
N GLY A 144 -9.89 6.76 -12.98
CA GLY A 144 -8.87 7.81 -12.91
C GLY A 144 -7.44 7.28 -13.05
N SER A 145 -6.48 8.08 -12.59
CA SER A 145 -5.03 7.82 -12.73
C SER A 145 -4.29 7.74 -11.39
N ASP A 146 -5.01 7.77 -10.26
CA ASP A 146 -4.39 7.68 -8.94
C ASP A 146 -3.75 6.30 -8.74
N GLY A 147 -2.50 6.29 -8.29
CA GLY A 147 -1.64 5.11 -8.18
C GLY A 147 -0.69 4.92 -9.37
N SER A 148 -0.97 5.51 -10.54
CA SER A 148 -0.14 5.31 -11.75
C SER A 148 1.27 5.88 -11.64
N ARG A 149 1.47 6.96 -10.88
CA ARG A 149 2.80 7.52 -10.64
C ARG A 149 3.49 6.79 -9.50
N GLY A 150 2.74 6.46 -8.45
CA GLY A 150 3.22 5.74 -7.29
C GLY A 150 3.77 4.35 -7.62
N ILE A 151 3.16 3.61 -8.56
CA ILE A 151 3.71 2.32 -9.00
C ILE A 151 5.06 2.46 -9.69
N CYS A 152 5.31 3.57 -10.40
CA CYS A 152 6.62 3.84 -11.00
C CYS A 152 7.67 4.06 -9.92
N ASP A 153 7.31 4.78 -8.84
CA ASP A 153 8.20 4.99 -7.69
C ASP A 153 8.53 3.65 -7.00
N VAL A 154 7.54 2.79 -6.78
CA VAL A 154 7.73 1.44 -6.20
C VAL A 154 8.62 0.58 -7.07
N HIS A 155 8.39 0.55 -8.39
CA HIS A 155 9.23 -0.20 -9.32
C HIS A 155 10.67 0.32 -9.35
N ALA A 156 10.86 1.63 -9.39
CA ALA A 156 12.18 2.26 -9.39
C ALA A 156 12.97 1.98 -8.10
N ALA A 157 12.28 1.80 -6.96
CA ALA A 157 12.87 1.42 -5.68
C ALA A 157 13.18 -0.09 -5.55
N GLY A 158 12.91 -0.89 -6.60
CA GLY A 158 13.13 -2.34 -6.62
C GLY A 158 11.98 -3.16 -6.03
N GLY A 159 10.85 -2.53 -5.73
CA GLY A 159 9.64 -3.19 -5.24
C GLY A 159 8.83 -3.88 -6.33
N LEU A 160 7.80 -4.62 -5.91
CA LEU A 160 6.90 -5.36 -6.81
C LEU A 160 5.65 -4.53 -7.12
N VAL A 161 5.21 -4.55 -8.37
CA VAL A 161 3.96 -3.95 -8.81
C VAL A 161 3.05 -5.04 -9.39
N LEU A 162 1.81 -5.07 -8.92
CA LEU A 162 0.74 -5.93 -9.43
C LEU A 162 -0.45 -5.06 -9.80
N VAL A 163 -1.12 -5.39 -10.90
CA VAL A 163 -2.31 -4.66 -11.37
C VAL A 163 -3.37 -5.68 -11.73
N GLN A 164 -4.62 -5.40 -11.37
CA GLN A 164 -5.77 -6.22 -11.74
C GLN A 164 -5.96 -6.25 -13.26
N ASP A 165 -6.21 -7.45 -13.80
CA ASP A 165 -6.50 -7.62 -15.22
C ASP A 165 -7.82 -6.94 -15.60
N MET A 166 -7.89 -6.36 -16.80
CA MET A 166 -9.10 -5.64 -17.24
C MET A 166 -10.35 -6.52 -17.31
N ASN A 167 -10.21 -7.83 -17.51
CA ASN A 167 -11.35 -8.73 -17.60
C ASN A 167 -11.99 -9.03 -16.23
N THR A 168 -11.30 -8.70 -15.15
CA THR A 168 -11.80 -8.87 -13.78
C THR A 168 -11.99 -7.55 -13.06
N ALA A 169 -11.77 -6.40 -13.74
CA ALA A 169 -11.81 -5.05 -13.18
C ALA A 169 -13.18 -4.39 -13.20
#